data_AF-A0A497EXD0-F1
#
_entry.id   AF-A0A497EXD0-F1
#
_cell.length_a   1.000
_cell.length_b   1.000
_cell.length_c   1.000
_cell.angle_alpha   90.00
_cell.angle_beta   90.00
_cell.angle_gamma   90.00
#
_symmetry.space_group_name_H-M   'P 1'
#
loop_
_entity.id
_entity.type
_entity.pdbx_description
1 polymer ?
#
loop_
_entity_poly.entity_id
_entity_poly.type
_entity_poly.pdbx_seq_one_letter_code
_entity_poly.pdbx_strand_id
1 'polypeptide(L)'
;HLELAISQLIENFPVIITVTNCTVKVQDGLCSAEVEFIISDFKFNSHYSLNCLSELNVSLIEISTSNPPPTPAFKTVSLKVKVVREYELPIRSLNFTLAYYAGGKWDIFDPKVEFASPSIWMVHAVIPLLATKIRLYVGDWRGIVTSIEVEV
;
A
#
# COMPACT_ATOMS: atom_id res chain seq x y z
N HIS A 1 14.52 -3.07 -5.89
CA HIS A 1 14.56 -3.97 -4.71
C HIS A 1 14.61 -5.45 -5.10
N LEU A 2 13.75 -5.92 -6.02
CA LEU A 2 13.76 -7.32 -6.48
C LEU A 2 15.11 -7.75 -7.10
N GLU A 3 15.67 -6.98 -8.03
CA GLU A 3 16.98 -7.28 -8.63
C GLU A 3 18.08 -7.44 -7.58
N LEU A 4 18.09 -6.56 -6.58
CA LEU A 4 19.09 -6.55 -5.52
C LEU A 4 18.98 -7.78 -4.60
N ALA A 5 17.76 -8.22 -4.30
CA ALA A 5 17.51 -9.45 -3.56
C ALA A 5 17.88 -10.71 -4.37
N ILE A 6 17.61 -10.70 -5.68
CA ILE A 6 18.00 -11.79 -6.59
C ILE A 6 19.52 -11.88 -6.70
N SER A 7 20.22 -10.76 -6.88
CA SER A 7 21.69 -10.72 -6.92
C SER A 7 22.32 -11.30 -5.66
N GLN A 8 21.79 -10.96 -4.48
CA GLN A 8 22.26 -11.53 -3.20
C GLN A 8 22.04 -13.04 -3.11
N LEU A 9 20.93 -13.56 -3.63
CA LEU A 9 20.68 -15.01 -3.65
C LEU A 9 21.65 -15.74 -4.57
N ILE A 10 21.92 -15.20 -5.76
CA ILE A 10 22.86 -15.77 -6.74
C ILE A 10 24.29 -15.78 -6.20
N GLU A 11 24.71 -14.73 -5.48
CA GLU A 11 26.06 -14.65 -4.91
C GLU A 11 26.30 -15.66 -3.77
N ASN A 12 25.25 -16.02 -3.03
CA ASN A 12 25.38 -16.86 -1.84
C ASN A 12 24.97 -18.33 -2.06
N PHE A 13 24.27 -18.63 -3.13
CA PHE A 13 23.80 -19.98 -3.44
C PHE A 13 24.10 -20.31 -4.91
N PRO A 14 24.54 -21.56 -5.24
CA PRO A 14 24.75 -22.00 -6.62
C PRO A 14 23.39 -22.27 -7.29
N VAL A 15 22.59 -21.22 -7.43
CA VAL A 15 21.26 -21.25 -8.02
C VAL A 15 21.20 -20.27 -9.18
N ILE A 16 20.52 -20.65 -10.26
CA ILE A 16 20.08 -19.71 -11.30
C ILE A 16 18.59 -19.48 -11.09
N ILE A 17 18.23 -18.20 -10.93
CA ILE A 17 16.85 -17.74 -10.84
C ILE A 17 16.52 -17.01 -12.13
N THR A 18 15.57 -17.55 -12.91
CA THR A 18 15.08 -16.93 -14.14
C THR A 18 13.66 -16.42 -13.90
N VAL A 19 13.43 -15.13 -14.12
CA VAL A 19 12.07 -14.57 -14.15
C VAL A 19 11.46 -14.90 -15.49
N THR A 20 10.40 -15.70 -15.52
CA THR A 20 9.74 -16.12 -16.76
C THR A 20 8.55 -15.26 -17.11
N ASN A 21 7.85 -14.75 -16.10
CA ASN A 21 6.70 -13.88 -16.27
C ASN A 21 6.62 -12.88 -15.12
N CYS A 22 6.17 -11.67 -15.42
CA CYS A 22 5.93 -10.63 -14.45
C CYS A 22 4.71 -9.82 -14.88
N THR A 23 3.66 -9.86 -14.08
CA THR A 23 2.45 -9.07 -14.29
C THR A 23 2.29 -8.09 -13.15
N VAL A 24 2.13 -6.81 -13.49
CA VAL A 24 1.90 -5.74 -12.51
C VAL A 24 0.56 -5.09 -12.82
N LYS A 25 -0.26 -4.91 -11.78
CA LYS A 25 -1.55 -4.24 -11.87
C LYS A 25 -1.62 -3.11 -10.85
N VAL A 26 -1.81 -1.89 -11.35
CA VAL A 26 -2.01 -0.70 -10.53
C VAL A 26 -3.33 -0.06 -10.94
N GLN A 27 -4.26 0.03 -9.98
CA GLN A 27 -5.53 0.72 -10.12
C GLN A 27 -5.87 1.39 -8.78
N ASP A 28 -6.87 2.27 -8.77
CA ASP A 28 -7.29 2.91 -7.51
C ASP A 28 -7.66 1.86 -6.46
N GLY A 29 -7.06 2.00 -5.28
CA GLY A 29 -7.20 1.06 -4.18
C GLY A 29 -6.48 -0.28 -4.34
N LEU A 30 -5.81 -0.60 -5.45
CA LEU A 30 -5.12 -1.89 -5.63
C LEU A 30 -3.76 -1.74 -6.30
N CYS A 31 -2.75 -2.31 -5.64
CA CYS A 31 -1.45 -2.59 -6.24
C CYS A 31 -1.16 -4.08 -6.09
N SER A 32 -0.95 -4.79 -7.20
CA SER A 32 -0.54 -6.18 -7.19
C SER A 32 0.57 -6.47 -8.19
N ALA A 33 1.43 -7.41 -7.85
CA ALA A 33 2.48 -7.95 -8.69
C ALA A 33 2.51 -9.46 -8.56
N GLU A 34 2.49 -10.15 -9.69
CA GLU A 34 2.63 -11.60 -9.79
C GLU A 34 3.89 -11.90 -10.59
N VAL A 35 4.78 -12.71 -10.03
CA VAL A 35 6.07 -13.03 -10.63
C VAL A 35 6.29 -14.54 -10.62
N GLU A 36 6.55 -15.09 -11.79
CA GLU A 36 6.91 -16.50 -11.97
C GLU A 36 8.43 -16.63 -12.13
N PHE A 37 9.00 -17.55 -11.37
CA PHE A 37 10.42 -17.87 -11.34
C PHE A 37 10.64 -19.33 -11.70
N ILE A 38 11.64 -19.59 -12.53
CA ILE A 38 12.27 -20.91 -12.63
C ILE A 38 13.58 -20.86 -11.86
N ILE A 39 13.73 -21.75 -10.89
CA ILE A 39 14.91 -21.86 -10.04
C ILE A 39 15.60 -23.16 -10.35
N SER A 40 16.87 -23.07 -10.76
CA SER A 40 17.74 -24.24 -10.97
C SER A 40 18.79 -24.26 -9.87
N ASP A 41 18.77 -25.29 -9.03
CA ASP A 41 19.75 -25.51 -7.96
C ASP A 41 20.76 -26.57 -8.40
N PHE A 42 22.00 -26.15 -8.63
CA PHE A 42 23.06 -27.02 -9.13
C PHE A 42 23.64 -27.93 -8.05
N LYS A 43 23.50 -27.58 -6.77
CA LYS A 43 24.00 -28.39 -5.67
C LYS A 43 23.21 -29.68 -5.53
N PHE A 44 21.90 -29.61 -5.75
CA PHE A 44 21.00 -30.76 -5.64
C PHE A 44 20.49 -31.27 -6.99
N ASN A 45 20.91 -30.64 -8.10
CA ASN A 45 20.47 -30.95 -9.47
C ASN A 45 18.94 -30.96 -9.59
N SER A 46 18.32 -29.89 -9.10
CA SER A 46 16.87 -29.77 -9.01
C SER A 46 16.36 -28.50 -9.67
N HIS A 47 15.13 -28.58 -10.19
CA HIS A 47 14.47 -27.51 -10.90
C HIS A 47 13.07 -27.31 -10.30
N TYR A 48 12.77 -26.06 -9.95
CA TYR A 48 11.50 -25.70 -9.33
C TYR A 48 10.90 -24.50 -10.06
N SER A 49 9.57 -24.46 -10.10
CA SER A 49 8.81 -23.28 -10.48
C SER A 49 8.20 -22.67 -9.23
N LEU A 50 8.35 -21.36 -9.06
CA LEU A 50 7.77 -20.61 -7.96
C LEU A 50 6.95 -19.46 -8.54
N ASN A 51 5.71 -19.34 -8.10
CA ASN A 51 4.89 -18.16 -8.36
C ASN A 51 4.76 -17.37 -7.06
N CYS A 52 5.15 -16.10 -7.10
CA CYS A 52 4.98 -15.16 -6.00
C CYS A 52 3.95 -14.11 -6.36
N LEU A 53 2.89 -14.03 -5.56
CA LEU A 53 1.94 -12.93 -5.59
C LEU A 53 2.24 -11.98 -4.45
N SER A 54 2.30 -10.69 -4.74
CA SER A 54 2.23 -9.65 -3.72
C SER A 54 1.13 -8.66 -4.03
N GLU A 55 0.22 -8.46 -3.08
CA GLU A 55 -0.98 -7.67 -3.27
C GLU A 55 -1.24 -6.77 -2.06
N LEU A 56 -1.63 -5.53 -2.34
CA LEU A 56 -2.15 -4.60 -1.35
C LEU A 56 -3.42 -3.94 -1.91
N ASN A 57 -4.54 -4.22 -1.24
CA ASN A 57 -5.85 -3.68 -1.58
C ASN A 57 -6.36 -2.79 -0.44
N VAL A 58 -6.77 -1.58 -0.76
CA VAL A 58 -7.34 -0.58 0.15
C VAL A 58 -8.71 -0.18 -0.40
N SER A 59 -9.74 -0.26 0.46
CA SER A 59 -11.07 0.24 0.13
C SER A 59 -11.61 1.15 1.23
N LEU A 60 -12.33 2.19 0.81
CA LEU A 60 -13.06 3.06 1.72
C LEU A 60 -14.32 2.34 2.21
N ILE A 61 -14.48 2.21 3.53
CA ILE A 61 -15.71 1.73 4.15
C ILE A 61 -16.64 2.91 4.42
N GLU A 62 -16.09 3.98 5.01
CA GLU A 62 -16.86 5.13 5.47
C GLU A 62 -15.99 6.38 5.47
N ILE A 63 -16.59 7.52 5.14
CA ILE A 63 -16.01 8.85 5.31
C ILE A 63 -16.95 9.70 6.14
N SER A 64 -16.39 10.38 7.14
CA SER A 64 -17.10 11.40 7.90
C SER A 64 -16.31 12.69 7.92
N THR A 65 -17.02 13.77 7.67
CA THR A 65 -16.51 15.14 7.75
C THR A 65 -17.29 15.84 8.84
N SER A 66 -16.63 16.35 9.86
CA SER A 66 -17.29 17.19 10.86
C SER A 66 -16.97 18.66 10.63
N ASN A 67 -18.04 19.44 10.43
CA ASN A 67 -18.06 20.88 10.63
C ASN A 67 -18.77 21.08 11.99
N PRO A 68 -18.03 21.22 13.11
CA PRO A 68 -17.03 22.28 13.29
C PRO A 68 -15.74 21.86 14.07
N PRO A 69 -14.59 22.52 13.86
CA PRO A 69 -13.52 22.63 14.87
C PRO A 69 -13.33 24.11 15.30
N PRO A 70 -12.54 24.41 16.36
CA PRO A 70 -12.52 25.71 17.05
C PRO A 70 -12.00 26.91 16.22
N THR A 71 -11.79 26.77 14.91
CA THR A 71 -11.29 27.83 14.03
C THR A 71 -11.92 27.70 12.63
N PRO A 72 -12.45 28.78 12.03
CA PRO A 72 -13.23 28.74 10.78
C PRO A 72 -12.44 28.35 9.52
N ALA A 73 -11.15 28.04 9.63
CA ALA A 73 -10.26 27.76 8.49
C ALA A 73 -10.04 26.26 8.20
N PHE A 74 -10.51 25.36 9.07
CA PHE A 74 -10.20 23.93 8.99
C PHE A 74 -11.44 23.05 9.17
N LYS A 75 -11.40 21.83 8.63
CA LYS A 75 -12.38 20.76 8.85
C LYS A 75 -11.67 19.46 9.24
N THR A 76 -12.36 18.62 10.00
CA THR A 76 -11.86 17.30 10.39
C THR A 76 -12.43 16.24 9.46
N VAL A 77 -11.56 15.35 8.97
CA VAL A 77 -11.94 14.21 8.15
C VAL A 77 -11.53 12.93 8.85
N SER A 78 -12.43 11.96 8.89
CA SER A 78 -12.18 10.61 9.40
C SER A 78 -12.56 9.58 8.34
N LEU A 79 -11.60 8.74 7.98
CA LEU A 79 -11.77 7.64 7.04
C LEU A 79 -11.74 6.32 7.77
N LYS A 80 -12.72 5.48 7.53
CA LYS A 80 -12.67 4.06 7.88
C LYS A 80 -12.29 3.29 6.63
N VAL A 81 -11.14 2.63 6.65
CA VAL A 81 -10.61 1.91 5.48
C VAL A 81 -10.38 0.45 5.80
N LYS A 82 -10.67 -0.40 4.81
CA LYS A 82 -10.27 -1.80 4.82
C LYS A 82 -8.97 -1.94 4.04
N VAL A 83 -7.98 -2.62 4.59
CA VAL A 83 -6.74 -2.97 3.88
C VAL A 83 -6.54 -4.48 3.97
N VAL A 84 -6.38 -5.10 2.81
CA VAL A 84 -6.20 -6.54 2.62
C VAL A 84 -4.89 -6.77 1.88
N ARG A 85 -4.18 -7.85 2.25
CA ARG A 85 -2.96 -8.32 1.58
C ARG A 85 -3.21 -9.70 0.97
N GLU A 86 -2.23 -10.24 0.25
CA GLU A 86 -2.28 -11.64 -0.20
C GLU A 86 -2.50 -12.62 0.97
N TYR A 87 -3.03 -13.80 0.64
CA TYR A 87 -3.48 -14.80 1.61
C TYR A 87 -2.43 -15.11 2.70
N GLU A 88 -2.90 -15.26 3.94
CA GLU A 88 -2.15 -15.75 5.11
C GLU A 88 -1.07 -14.84 5.69
N LEU A 89 -0.68 -13.75 5.01
CA LEU A 89 0.32 -12.83 5.58
C LEU A 89 -0.29 -11.91 6.65
N PRO A 90 0.29 -11.87 7.86
CA PRO A 90 -0.19 -10.96 8.89
C PRO A 90 0.08 -9.52 8.44
N ILE A 91 -0.93 -8.66 8.59
CA ILE A 91 -0.79 -7.23 8.31
C ILE A 91 0.00 -6.61 9.46
N ARG A 92 1.32 -6.74 9.38
CA ARG A 92 2.26 -6.06 10.26
C ARG A 92 2.86 -4.89 9.50
N SER A 93 2.90 -3.74 10.18
CA SER A 93 3.50 -2.48 9.72
C SER A 93 2.94 -1.99 8.38
N LEU A 94 1.86 -1.21 8.44
CA LEU A 94 1.40 -0.37 7.34
C LEU A 94 1.81 1.07 7.61
N ASN A 95 2.21 1.77 6.56
CA ASN A 95 2.45 3.21 6.57
C ASN A 95 1.27 3.87 5.87
N PHE A 96 0.71 4.91 6.50
CA PHE A 96 -0.37 5.69 5.94
C PHE A 96 0.11 7.12 5.75
N THR A 97 -0.18 7.69 4.60
CA THR A 97 0.14 9.08 4.27
C THR A 97 -1.09 9.67 3.60
N LEU A 98 -1.44 10.90 3.95
CA LEU A 98 -2.60 11.56 3.39
C LEU A 98 -2.15 12.81 2.63
N ALA A 99 -2.74 13.03 1.47
CA ALA A 99 -2.62 14.28 0.73
C ALA A 99 -3.99 14.93 0.62
N TYR A 100 -4.08 16.25 0.74
CA TYR A 100 -5.29 17.00 0.42
C TYR A 100 -5.04 17.93 -0.77
N TYR A 101 -6.08 18.17 -1.55
CA TYR A 101 -6.05 19.11 -2.67
C TYR A 101 -6.72 20.42 -2.28
N ALA A 102 -5.95 21.50 -2.23
CA ALA A 102 -6.43 22.84 -1.93
C ALA A 102 -5.66 23.89 -2.75
N GLY A 103 -6.37 24.88 -3.28
CA GLY A 103 -5.72 26.00 -4.00
C GLY A 103 -4.89 25.58 -5.22
N GLY A 104 -5.28 24.50 -5.91
CA GLY A 104 -4.60 24.05 -7.13
C GLY A 104 -3.45 23.05 -6.92
N LYS A 105 -3.11 22.71 -5.67
CA LYS A 105 -1.97 21.83 -5.33
C LYS A 105 -2.35 20.72 -4.36
N TRP A 106 -1.54 19.67 -4.35
CA TRP A 106 -1.58 18.60 -3.36
C TRP A 106 -0.56 18.87 -2.26
N ASP A 107 -1.00 18.85 -1.02
CA ASP A 107 -0.16 18.96 0.17
C ASP A 107 -0.21 17.65 0.96
N ILE A 108 0.96 17.11 1.33
CA ILE A 108 1.12 15.80 1.99
C ILE A 108 1.37 15.99 3.48
N PHE A 109 0.82 15.10 4.31
CA PHE A 109 1.05 15.07 5.74
C PHE A 109 0.80 13.68 6.33
N ASP A 110 1.28 13.47 7.55
CA ASP A 110 1.06 12.24 8.30
C ASP A 110 -0.26 12.30 9.06
N PRO A 111 -1.24 11.44 8.75
CA PRO A 111 -2.50 11.39 9.47
C PRO A 111 -2.34 10.69 10.81
N LYS A 112 -3.28 10.91 11.73
CA LYS A 112 -3.42 10.08 12.92
C LYS A 112 -4.11 8.77 12.52
N VAL A 113 -3.48 7.64 12.78
CA VAL A 113 -4.01 6.32 12.41
C VAL A 113 -4.29 5.49 13.66
N GLU A 114 -5.46 4.86 13.70
CA GLU A 114 -5.87 3.97 14.78
C GLU A 114 -6.29 2.62 14.20
N PHE A 115 -5.81 1.53 14.80
CA PHE A 115 -6.26 0.18 14.45
C PHE A 115 -7.64 -0.05 15.08
N ALA A 116 -8.64 -0.35 14.25
CA ALA A 116 -10.00 -0.59 14.72
C ALA A 116 -10.27 -2.08 14.93
N SER A 117 -9.95 -2.90 13.94
CA SER A 117 -10.14 -4.35 13.96
C SER A 117 -9.30 -4.99 12.84
N PRO A 118 -9.21 -6.33 12.76
CA PRO A 118 -8.41 -6.98 11.72
C PRO A 118 -8.77 -6.47 10.32
N SER A 119 -7.77 -6.00 9.59
CA SER A 119 -7.94 -5.41 8.25
C SER A 119 -8.72 -4.08 8.21
N ILE A 120 -9.00 -3.43 9.34
CA ILE A 120 -9.72 -2.14 9.40
C ILE A 120 -8.92 -1.09 10.19
N TRP A 121 -8.74 0.07 9.59
CA TRP A 121 -8.07 1.23 10.18
C TRP A 121 -8.96 2.46 10.13
N MET A 122 -8.83 3.29 11.15
CA MET A 122 -9.35 4.64 11.17
C MET A 122 -8.21 5.62 10.89
N VAL A 123 -8.41 6.51 9.92
CA VAL A 123 -7.43 7.52 9.52
C VAL A 123 -8.08 8.89 9.73
N HIS A 124 -7.48 9.69 10.61
CA HIS A 124 -7.99 10.99 11.01
C HIS A 124 -7.03 12.11 10.57
N ALA A 125 -7.61 13.19 10.09
CA ALA A 125 -6.88 14.35 9.62
C ALA A 125 -7.64 15.65 9.87
N VAL A 126 -6.89 16.73 10.07
CA VAL A 126 -7.40 18.11 10.04
C VAL A 126 -6.84 18.78 8.80
N ILE A 127 -7.72 19.19 7.88
CA ILE A 127 -7.35 19.77 6.59
C ILE A 127 -8.01 21.14 6.42
N PRO A 128 -7.49 22.01 5.53
CA PRO A 128 -8.11 23.29 5.24
C PRO A 128 -9.57 23.12 4.81
N LEU A 129 -10.43 24.07 5.20
CA LEU A 129 -11.86 24.04 4.86
C LEU A 129 -12.10 23.99 3.34
N LEU A 130 -11.23 24.68 2.58
CA LEU A 130 -11.28 24.76 1.12
C LEU A 130 -10.75 23.51 0.40
N ALA A 131 -10.26 22.50 1.12
CA ALA A 131 -9.81 21.26 0.51
C ALA A 131 -11.00 20.51 -0.08
N THR A 132 -10.92 20.14 -1.36
CA THR A 132 -12.03 19.49 -2.10
C THR A 132 -11.83 18.00 -2.27
N LYS A 133 -10.59 17.53 -2.16
CA LYS A 133 -10.22 16.13 -2.34
C LYS A 133 -9.16 15.73 -1.35
N ILE A 134 -9.14 14.44 -1.07
CA ILE A 134 -8.07 13.76 -0.36
C ILE A 134 -7.60 12.55 -1.15
N ARG A 135 -6.35 12.18 -0.94
CA ARG A 135 -5.79 10.92 -1.39
C ARG A 135 -5.09 10.24 -0.23
N LEU A 136 -5.55 9.05 0.11
CA LEU A 136 -4.93 8.22 1.13
C LEU A 136 -3.98 7.25 0.44
N TYR A 137 -2.70 7.33 0.77
CA TYR A 137 -1.69 6.36 0.39
C TYR A 137 -1.50 5.37 1.52
N VAL A 138 -1.43 4.09 1.17
CA VAL A 138 -1.14 3.01 2.11
C VAL A 138 -0.02 2.18 1.53
N GLY A 139 1.04 1.99 2.32
CA GLY A 139 2.17 1.17 1.95
C GLY A 139 2.50 0.12 3.00
N ASP A 140 3.22 -0.92 2.60
CA ASP A 140 3.75 -1.94 3.51
C ASP A 140 5.28 -1.98 3.55
N TRP A 141 5.83 -2.85 4.40
CA TRP A 141 7.27 -3.04 4.59
C TRP A 141 8.01 -3.56 3.34
N ARG A 142 7.30 -4.06 2.32
CA ARG A 142 7.88 -4.54 1.06
C ARG A 142 8.05 -3.42 0.05
N GLY A 143 7.52 -2.23 0.35
CA GLY A 143 7.53 -1.08 -0.55
C GLY A 143 6.38 -1.10 -1.56
N ILE A 144 5.36 -1.93 -1.35
CA ILE A 144 4.13 -1.89 -2.16
C ILE A 144 3.28 -0.75 -1.63
N VAL A 145 2.85 0.15 -2.53
CA VAL A 145 2.04 1.31 -2.20
C VAL A 145 0.83 1.35 -3.12
N THR A 146 -0.34 1.55 -2.51
CA THR A 146 -1.58 1.82 -3.23
C THR A 146 -2.22 3.09 -2.68
N SER A 147 -3.18 3.65 -3.42
CA SER A 147 -3.89 4.84 -2.99
C SER A 147 -5.36 4.81 -3.35
N ILE A 148 -6.19 5.46 -2.55
CA ILE A 148 -7.57 5.80 -2.89
C ILE A 148 -7.75 7.32 -2.89
N GLU A 149 -8.51 7.85 -3.85
CA GLU A 149 -8.90 9.26 -3.91
C GLU A 149 -10.38 9.44 -3.54
N VAL A 150 -10.71 10.45 -2.72
CA VAL A 150 -12.06 10.71 -2.23
C VAL A 150 -12.33 12.22 -2.22
N GLU A 151 -13.57 12.62 -2.52
CA GLU A 151 -14.03 14.01 -2.36
C GLU A 151 -14.42 14.31 -0.90
N VAL A 152 -14.17 15.55 -0.45
CA VAL A 152 -14.37 15.98 0.95
C VAL A 152 -14.91 17.39 1.11
#